data_AF-A0ABD6SAZ7-F1
#
_entry.id   AF-A0ABD6SAZ7-F1
#
_cell.length_a   1.000
_cell.length_b   1.000
_cell.length_c   1.000
_cell.angle_alpha   90.00
_cell.angle_beta   90.00
_cell.angle_gamma   90.00
#
_symmetry.space_group_name_H-M   'P 1'
#
loop_
_entity.id
_entity.type
_entity.pdbx_description
1 polymer ?
#
loop_
_entity_poly.entity_id
_entity_poly.type
_entity_poly.pdbx_seq_one_letter_code
_entity_poly.pdbx_strand_id
1 'polypeptide(L)'
;MEKTMQDETVQMIVGKLKEQGRVIVFAKSGTALKRFVYHTLTDINDMPMALWGSSSDVIPPNSLGCDISNYTTTLARFAYSDESANDTWAIAGMSKKFPSISAIHPKRKVRKALLDTWVEAGIGGMLATIVDYEDTVNDVIEQLLEDFSDIGYPATRAFLTSVTQNIIELNEEGYIQKVFSLVPTKDMGVVVLLD
;
A
#
# COMPACT_ATOMS: atom_id res chain seq x y z
N MET A 1 -23.50 -12.85 -4.26
CA MET A 1 -22.34 -13.64 -4.70
C MET A 1 -21.13 -12.73 -4.87
N GLU A 2 -21.18 -11.69 -5.71
CA GLU A 2 -20.10 -10.68 -5.84
C GLU A 2 -19.71 -10.00 -4.51
N LYS A 3 -20.70 -9.61 -3.70
CA LYS A 3 -20.45 -9.00 -2.38
C LYS A 3 -19.66 -9.92 -1.43
N THR A 4 -19.98 -11.21 -1.43
CA THR A 4 -19.32 -12.23 -0.60
C THR A 4 -17.88 -12.47 -1.04
N MET A 5 -17.62 -12.50 -2.36
CA MET A 5 -16.26 -12.64 -2.90
C MET A 5 -15.39 -11.41 -2.60
N GLN A 6 -15.96 -10.20 -2.61
CA GLN A 6 -15.24 -9.01 -2.17
C GLN A 6 -14.90 -9.05 -0.69
N ASP A 7 -15.85 -9.43 0.16
CA ASP A 7 -15.60 -9.54 1.60
C ASP A 7 -14.46 -10.56 1.88
N GLU A 8 -14.48 -11.72 1.24
CA GLU A 8 -13.41 -12.73 1.34
C GLU A 8 -12.05 -12.21 0.85
N THR A 9 -12.02 -11.48 -0.27
CA THR A 9 -10.78 -10.92 -0.82
C THR A 9 -10.20 -9.83 0.08
N VAL A 10 -11.06 -8.97 0.64
CA VAL A 10 -10.65 -7.97 1.63
C VAL A 10 -10.08 -8.65 2.88
N GLN A 11 -10.74 -9.70 3.38
CA GLN A 11 -10.24 -10.46 4.54
C GLN A 11 -8.89 -11.13 4.26
N MET A 12 -8.64 -11.63 3.03
CA MET A 12 -7.32 -12.12 2.64
C MET A 12 -6.26 -11.00 2.73
N ILE A 13 -6.56 -9.80 2.26
CA ILE A 13 -5.63 -8.66 2.28
C ILE A 13 -5.34 -8.21 3.71
N VAL A 14 -6.39 -8.12 4.54
CA VAL A 14 -6.30 -7.87 5.98
C VAL A 14 -5.39 -8.90 6.65
N GLY A 15 -5.60 -10.19 6.38
CA GLY A 15 -4.75 -11.27 6.89
C GLY A 15 -3.27 -11.09 6.51
N LYS A 16 -3.00 -10.82 5.23
CA LYS A 16 -1.63 -10.54 4.75
C LYS A 16 -1.00 -9.36 5.48
N LEU A 17 -1.74 -8.25 5.67
CA LEU A 17 -1.22 -7.08 6.38
C LEU A 17 -0.92 -7.39 7.86
N LYS A 18 -1.74 -8.21 8.53
CA LYS A 18 -1.47 -8.68 9.91
C LYS A 18 -0.23 -9.56 10.01
N GLU A 19 0.08 -10.31 8.96
CA GLU A 19 1.29 -11.13 8.84
C GLU A 19 2.52 -10.35 8.32
N GLN A 20 2.50 -9.01 8.41
CA GLN A 20 3.56 -8.12 7.90
C GLN A 20 3.77 -8.20 6.38
N GLY A 21 2.75 -8.65 5.66
CA GLY A 21 2.71 -8.59 4.20
C GLY A 21 2.72 -7.16 3.69
N ARG A 22 3.20 -7.01 2.46
CA ARG A 22 3.22 -5.73 1.73
C ARG A 22 2.25 -5.81 0.58
N VAL A 23 1.45 -4.77 0.43
CA VAL A 23 0.36 -4.73 -0.55
C VAL A 23 0.46 -3.44 -1.34
N ILE A 24 0.41 -3.57 -2.67
CA ILE A 24 0.29 -2.42 -3.56
C ILE A 24 -1.17 -2.29 -3.97
N VAL A 25 -1.71 -1.08 -3.89
CA VAL A 25 -3.08 -0.76 -4.31
C VAL A 25 -2.99 0.38 -5.30
N PHE A 26 -3.72 0.30 -6.40
CA PHE A 26 -3.86 1.41 -7.32
C PHE A 26 -5.32 1.66 -7.71
N ALA A 27 -5.62 2.92 -7.98
CA ALA A 27 -6.94 3.38 -8.40
C ALA A 27 -6.81 4.59 -9.31
N LYS A 28 -7.85 4.86 -10.10
CA LYS A 28 -7.96 6.08 -10.93
C LYS A 28 -8.58 7.25 -10.14
N SER A 29 -9.12 6.97 -8.94
CA SER A 29 -9.81 7.93 -8.08
C SER A 29 -9.19 7.98 -6.69
N GLY A 30 -8.85 9.17 -6.21
CA GLY A 30 -8.38 9.38 -4.84
C GLY A 30 -9.43 9.02 -3.78
N THR A 31 -10.71 9.21 -4.09
CA THR A 31 -11.82 8.83 -3.19
C THR A 31 -11.92 7.32 -3.05
N ALA A 32 -11.83 6.58 -4.16
CA ALA A 32 -11.81 5.12 -4.18
C ALA A 32 -10.69 4.58 -3.29
N LEU A 33 -9.50 5.15 -3.47
CA LEU A 33 -8.30 4.77 -2.76
C LEU A 33 -8.40 5.02 -1.25
N LYS A 34 -8.88 6.21 -0.85
CA LYS A 34 -9.13 6.53 0.57
C LYS A 34 -10.11 5.55 1.20
N ARG A 35 -11.20 5.26 0.50
CA ARG A 35 -12.24 4.36 0.99
C ARG A 35 -11.70 2.97 1.28
N PHE A 36 -10.97 2.41 0.33
CA PHE A 36 -10.33 1.11 0.50
C PHE A 36 -9.35 1.12 1.69
N VAL A 37 -8.41 2.06 1.69
CA VAL A 37 -7.37 2.15 2.74
C VAL A 37 -8.01 2.23 4.12
N TYR A 38 -8.96 3.14 4.34
CA TYR A 38 -9.54 3.31 5.66
C TYR A 38 -10.41 2.15 6.12
N HIS A 39 -11.12 1.49 5.20
CA HIS A 39 -11.87 0.27 5.51
C HIS A 39 -10.90 -0.85 5.93
N THR A 40 -9.82 -1.07 5.18
CA THR A 40 -8.79 -2.05 5.55
C THR A 40 -8.12 -1.71 6.88
N LEU A 41 -7.82 -0.42 7.14
CA LEU A 41 -7.25 0.02 8.42
C LEU A 41 -8.22 -0.18 9.60
N THR A 42 -9.54 -0.12 9.39
CA THR A 42 -10.52 -0.46 10.43
C THR A 42 -10.37 -1.92 10.87
N ASP A 43 -10.15 -2.82 9.91
CA ASP A 43 -10.08 -4.27 10.14
C ASP A 43 -8.75 -4.74 10.78
N ILE A 44 -7.72 -3.88 10.74
CA ILE A 44 -6.40 -4.10 11.37
C ILE A 44 -6.11 -3.09 12.50
N ASN A 45 -7.16 -2.54 13.13
CA ASN A 45 -7.04 -1.51 14.17
C ASN A 45 -6.28 -1.95 15.43
N ASP A 46 -6.05 -3.25 15.60
CA ASP A 46 -5.29 -3.88 16.69
C ASP A 46 -3.77 -3.81 16.48
N MET A 47 -3.31 -3.48 15.27
CA MET A 47 -1.89 -3.40 14.94
C MET A 47 -1.39 -1.93 14.95
N PRO A 48 -0.27 -1.63 15.63
CA PRO A 48 0.36 -0.33 15.51
C PRO A 48 0.84 -0.06 14.07
N MET A 49 0.47 1.09 13.52
CA MET A 49 0.77 1.48 12.15
C MET A 49 1.17 2.94 12.05
N ALA A 50 1.97 3.25 11.04
CA ALA A 50 2.22 4.63 10.64
C ALA A 50 1.76 4.86 9.20
N LEU A 51 1.02 5.95 8.98
CA LEU A 51 0.40 6.30 7.71
C LEU A 51 0.84 7.67 7.23
N TRP A 52 1.38 7.72 6.03
CA TRP A 52 1.70 8.94 5.30
C TRP A 52 0.64 9.26 4.25
N GLY A 53 0.41 10.55 4.01
CA GLY A 53 -0.59 11.02 3.04
C GLY A 53 -0.63 12.55 2.96
N SER A 54 -1.41 13.14 2.06
CA SER A 54 -1.70 14.58 2.15
C SER A 54 -2.42 14.89 3.46
N SER A 55 -2.48 16.16 3.87
CA SER A 55 -3.21 16.58 5.07
C SER A 55 -4.68 16.10 5.07
N SER A 56 -5.27 15.91 3.89
CA SER A 56 -6.62 15.37 3.71
C SER A 56 -6.70 13.85 3.60
N ASP A 57 -5.57 13.17 3.36
CA ASP A 57 -5.53 11.71 3.18
C ASP A 57 -5.15 10.99 4.47
N VAL A 58 -4.53 11.68 5.42
CA VAL A 58 -4.17 11.11 6.73
C VAL A 58 -5.29 11.26 7.75
N ILE A 59 -6.31 12.05 7.48
CA ILE A 59 -7.48 12.20 8.36
C ILE A 59 -8.57 11.24 7.88
N PRO A 60 -8.99 10.25 8.70
CA PRO A 60 -10.12 9.39 8.36
C PRO A 60 -11.37 10.25 8.14
N PRO A 61 -12.01 10.17 6.97
CA PRO A 61 -13.20 10.97 6.71
C PRO A 61 -14.41 10.39 7.46
N ASN A 62 -15.07 11.23 8.27
CA ASN A 62 -16.31 10.87 8.98
C ASN A 62 -17.40 10.33 8.03
N SER A 63 -17.42 10.82 6.78
CA SER A 63 -18.38 10.44 5.75
C SER A 63 -18.25 9.00 5.25
N LEU A 64 -17.13 8.32 5.55
CA LEU A 64 -16.93 6.92 5.18
C LEU A 64 -17.31 5.96 6.32
N GLY A 65 -17.90 6.47 7.41
CA GLY A 65 -18.29 5.66 8.56
C GLY A 65 -17.10 5.14 9.39
N CYS A 66 -15.90 5.64 9.11
CA CYS A 66 -14.68 5.31 9.85
C CYS A 66 -14.70 6.06 11.18
N ASP A 67 -14.89 5.33 12.29
CA ASP A 67 -14.84 5.93 13.62
C ASP A 67 -13.38 6.29 13.96
N ILE A 68 -13.08 7.58 13.95
CA ILE A 68 -11.75 8.13 14.28
C ILE A 68 -11.25 7.60 15.63
N SER A 69 -12.15 7.33 16.59
CA SER A 69 -11.78 6.83 17.92
C SER A 69 -11.01 5.49 17.86
N ASN A 70 -11.33 4.64 16.87
CA ASN A 70 -10.69 3.34 16.65
C ASN A 70 -9.23 3.43 16.20
N TYR A 71 -8.77 4.61 15.78
CA TYR A 71 -7.42 4.79 15.23
C TYR A 71 -6.46 5.52 16.18
N THR A 72 -6.95 6.07 17.28
CA THR A 72 -6.18 7.07 18.05
C THR A 72 -4.97 6.51 18.79
N THR A 73 -4.96 5.23 19.15
CA THR A 73 -3.86 4.61 19.90
C THR A 73 -2.90 3.80 19.02
N THR A 74 -3.38 3.30 17.88
CA THR A 74 -2.63 2.39 17.00
C THR A 74 -2.21 3.02 15.68
N LEU A 75 -2.83 4.12 15.22
CA LEU A 75 -2.48 4.78 13.95
C LEU A 75 -1.75 6.12 14.18
N ALA A 76 -0.44 6.14 13.94
CA ALA A 76 0.32 7.36 13.80
C ALA A 76 0.17 7.94 12.38
N ARG A 77 -0.04 9.25 12.27
CA ARG A 77 -0.44 9.92 11.02
C ARG A 77 0.52 11.05 10.67
N PHE A 78 1.02 11.06 9.44
CA PHE A 78 2.05 12.00 8.99
C PHE A 78 1.67 12.65 7.67
N ALA A 79 1.36 13.94 7.71
CA ALA A 79 1.01 14.69 6.51
C ALA A 79 2.26 15.00 5.68
N TYR A 80 2.15 14.96 4.34
CA TYR A 80 3.23 15.36 3.43
C TYR A 80 3.69 16.82 3.56
N SER A 81 2.91 17.65 4.24
CA SER A 81 3.25 19.04 4.57
C SER A 81 4.24 19.16 5.74
N ASP A 82 4.45 18.11 6.52
CA ASP A 82 5.41 18.09 7.63
C ASP A 82 6.79 17.65 7.15
N GLU A 83 7.62 18.61 6.70
CA GLU A 83 8.93 18.30 6.12
C GLU A 83 9.83 17.44 7.03
N SER A 84 9.71 17.59 8.36
CA SER A 84 10.51 16.85 9.33
C SER A 84 10.17 15.35 9.39
N ALA A 85 8.93 15.00 9.06
CA ALA A 85 8.44 13.63 9.00
C ALA A 85 8.49 13.01 7.60
N ASN A 86 8.84 13.79 6.57
CA ASN A 86 8.81 13.39 5.15
C ASN A 86 10.22 13.20 4.56
N ASP A 87 11.12 12.71 5.39
CA ASP A 87 12.46 12.33 5.00
C ASP A 87 12.69 10.82 5.13
N THR A 88 13.61 10.29 4.31
CA THR A 88 13.97 8.86 4.30
C THR A 88 14.37 8.39 5.69
N TRP A 89 15.15 9.19 6.44
CA TRP A 89 15.57 8.83 7.79
C TRP A 89 14.42 8.78 8.79
N ALA A 90 13.43 9.66 8.63
CA ALA A 90 12.25 9.68 9.48
C ALA A 90 11.40 8.42 9.25
N ILE A 91 11.12 8.08 7.99
CA ILE A 91 10.35 6.88 7.62
C ILE A 91 11.07 5.61 8.08
N ALA A 92 12.37 5.50 7.80
CA ALA A 92 13.18 4.38 8.25
C ALA A 92 13.25 4.29 9.78
N GLY A 93 13.37 5.43 10.48
CA GLY A 93 13.36 5.48 11.94
C GLY A 93 12.05 4.98 12.56
N MET A 94 10.93 5.18 11.88
CA MET A 94 9.60 4.78 12.33
C MET A 94 9.39 3.26 12.27
N SER A 95 10.12 2.54 11.42
CA SER A 95 10.10 1.06 11.37
C SER A 95 10.52 0.41 12.68
N LYS A 96 11.29 1.12 13.53
CA LYS A 96 11.70 0.65 14.86
C LYS A 96 10.53 0.58 15.86
N LYS A 97 9.44 1.29 15.58
CA LYS A 97 8.26 1.38 16.47
C LYS A 97 7.02 0.76 15.84
N PHE A 98 6.88 0.85 14.52
CA PHE A 98 5.68 0.42 13.81
C PHE A 98 6.01 -0.80 12.93
N PRO A 99 5.40 -1.97 13.17
CA PRO A 99 5.59 -3.17 12.34
C PRO A 99 4.95 -3.05 10.95
N SER A 100 4.18 -1.97 10.71
CA SER A 100 3.53 -1.70 9.45
C SER A 100 3.55 -0.21 9.14
N ILE A 101 4.05 0.13 7.94
CA ILE A 101 4.11 1.49 7.44
C ILE A 101 3.42 1.54 6.08
N SER A 102 2.49 2.49 5.94
CA SER A 102 1.68 2.66 4.75
C SER A 102 1.75 4.10 4.23
N ALA A 103 1.48 4.28 2.94
CA ALA A 103 1.39 5.60 2.32
C ALA A 103 0.23 5.68 1.32
N ILE A 104 -0.50 6.78 1.37
CA ILE A 104 -1.56 7.14 0.43
C ILE A 104 -1.02 8.18 -0.55
N HIS A 105 -1.10 7.84 -1.83
CA HIS A 105 -0.65 8.63 -2.97
C HIS A 105 0.70 9.36 -2.72
N PRO A 106 1.77 8.63 -2.36
CA PRO A 106 3.03 9.26 -2.03
C PRO A 106 3.70 9.88 -3.25
N LYS A 107 4.32 11.05 -3.04
CA LYS A 107 5.32 11.58 -3.96
C LYS A 107 6.50 10.59 -4.07
N ARG A 108 7.19 10.60 -5.21
CA ARG A 108 8.30 9.69 -5.52
C ARG A 108 9.35 9.57 -4.40
N LYS A 109 9.74 10.67 -3.75
CA LYS A 109 10.68 10.66 -2.61
C LYS A 109 10.19 9.75 -1.47
N VAL A 110 8.94 9.93 -1.03
CA VAL A 110 8.34 9.13 0.06
C VAL A 110 8.14 7.69 -0.37
N ARG A 111 7.68 7.48 -1.61
CA ARG A 111 7.45 6.12 -2.14
C ARG A 111 8.74 5.30 -2.12
N LYS A 112 9.85 5.88 -2.58
CA LYS A 112 11.19 5.26 -2.51
C LYS A 112 11.62 4.96 -1.09
N ALA A 113 11.47 5.92 -0.17
CA ALA A 113 11.80 5.71 1.24
C ALA A 113 10.98 4.59 1.88
N LEU A 114 9.70 4.47 1.52
CA LEU A 114 8.83 3.38 1.98
C LEU A 114 9.30 2.03 1.44
N LEU A 115 9.56 1.93 0.13
CA LEU A 115 10.04 0.71 -0.50
C LEU A 115 11.38 0.25 0.08
N ASP A 116 12.31 1.19 0.29
CA ASP A 116 13.59 0.93 0.95
C ASP A 116 13.40 0.39 2.37
N THR A 117 12.52 1.05 3.15
CA THR A 117 12.21 0.62 4.52
C THR A 117 11.57 -0.77 4.55
N TRP A 118 10.71 -1.11 3.59
CA TRP A 118 10.14 -2.44 3.48
C TRP A 118 11.22 -3.49 3.26
N VAL A 119 12.18 -3.25 2.37
CA VAL A 119 13.28 -4.18 2.08
C VAL A 119 14.20 -4.33 3.29
N GLU A 120 14.69 -3.22 3.85
CA GLU A 120 15.73 -3.24 4.88
C GLU A 120 15.21 -3.65 6.26
N ALA A 121 14.04 -3.14 6.67
CA ALA A 121 13.49 -3.39 7.99
C ALA A 121 12.59 -4.64 8.04
N GLY A 122 12.24 -5.23 6.90
CA GLY A 122 11.37 -6.41 6.85
C GLY A 122 9.94 -6.15 7.30
N ILE A 123 9.49 -4.89 7.35
CA ILE A 123 8.15 -4.51 7.82
C ILE A 123 7.09 -4.64 6.72
N GLY A 124 5.83 -4.73 7.15
CA GLY A 124 4.66 -4.77 6.28
C GLY A 124 4.08 -3.39 5.95
N GLY A 125 2.98 -3.41 5.20
CA GLY A 125 2.14 -2.23 5.00
C GLY A 125 1.56 -2.10 3.60
N MET A 126 1.00 -0.93 3.32
CA MET A 126 0.27 -0.65 2.09
C MET A 126 0.85 0.56 1.37
N LEU A 127 1.16 0.39 0.08
CA LEU A 127 1.45 1.49 -0.82
C LEU A 127 0.23 1.66 -1.74
N ALA A 128 -0.54 2.71 -1.49
CA ALA A 128 -1.73 3.01 -2.27
C ALA A 128 -1.42 4.20 -3.20
N THR A 129 -1.49 4.02 -4.52
CA THR A 129 -1.17 5.06 -5.51
C THR A 129 -2.34 5.37 -6.46
N ILE A 130 -2.38 6.61 -6.95
CA ILE A 130 -3.31 7.00 -8.02
C ILE A 130 -2.54 6.86 -9.34
N VAL A 131 -3.20 6.33 -10.36
CA VAL A 131 -2.68 6.15 -11.71
C VAL A 131 -3.59 6.83 -12.72
N ASP A 132 -3.10 7.07 -13.94
CA ASP A 132 -3.89 7.66 -15.01
C ASP A 132 -4.93 6.66 -15.55
N TYR A 133 -5.93 7.15 -16.30
CA TYR A 133 -7.04 6.32 -16.78
C TYR A 133 -6.61 5.21 -17.74
N GLU A 134 -5.51 5.39 -18.46
CA GLU A 134 -4.96 4.41 -19.40
C GLU A 134 -3.95 3.47 -18.74
N ASP A 135 -3.51 3.77 -17.51
CA ASP A 135 -2.51 2.98 -16.81
C ASP A 135 -3.07 1.62 -16.39
N THR A 136 -2.20 0.62 -16.47
CA THR A 136 -2.44 -0.77 -16.14
C THR A 136 -1.53 -1.23 -15.00
N VAL A 137 -1.72 -2.47 -14.55
CA VAL A 137 -0.79 -3.10 -13.59
C VAL A 137 0.65 -3.13 -14.08
N ASN A 138 0.90 -3.20 -15.40
CA ASN A 138 2.27 -3.18 -15.92
C ASN A 138 2.94 -1.83 -15.70
N ASP A 139 2.21 -0.73 -15.86
CA ASP A 139 2.74 0.62 -15.62
C ASP A 139 3.09 0.83 -14.14
N VAL A 140 2.25 0.29 -13.24
CA VAL A 140 2.54 0.24 -11.80
C VAL A 140 3.82 -0.57 -11.52
N ILE A 141 3.97 -1.74 -12.15
CA ILE A 141 5.17 -2.57 -12.02
C ILE A 141 6.39 -1.81 -12.51
N GLU A 142 6.33 -1.19 -13.69
CA GLU A 142 7.45 -0.44 -14.27
C GLU A 142 7.88 0.73 -13.38
N GLN A 143 6.93 1.48 -12.83
CA GLN A 143 7.23 2.53 -11.86
C GLN A 143 7.94 2.00 -10.61
N LEU A 144 7.49 0.86 -10.07
CA LEU A 144 8.14 0.24 -8.91
C LEU A 144 9.55 -0.25 -9.24
N LEU A 145 9.76 -0.84 -10.42
CA LEU A 145 11.09 -1.29 -10.86
C LEU A 145 12.06 -0.12 -11.06
N GLU A 146 11.59 1.01 -11.60
CA GLU A 146 12.36 2.26 -11.70
C GLU A 146 12.75 2.77 -10.30
N ASP A 147 11.78 2.82 -9.38
CA ASP A 147 12.05 3.27 -8.01
C ASP A 147 13.03 2.36 -7.27
N PHE A 148 12.96 1.03 -7.47
CA PHE A 148 13.95 0.09 -6.92
C PHE A 148 15.34 0.28 -7.53
N SER A 149 15.42 0.51 -8.84
CA SER A 149 16.69 0.82 -9.51
C SER A 149 17.35 2.04 -8.90
N ASP A 150 16.57 3.09 -8.64
CA ASP A 150 17.08 4.36 -8.15
C ASP A 150 17.61 4.32 -6.71
N ILE A 151 17.07 3.42 -5.90
CA ILE A 151 17.52 3.19 -4.51
C ILE A 151 18.54 2.05 -4.42
N GLY A 152 18.99 1.49 -5.56
CA GLY A 152 20.11 0.55 -5.63
C GLY A 152 19.74 -0.93 -5.54
N TYR A 153 18.45 -1.28 -5.62
CA TYR A 153 18.01 -2.69 -5.67
C TYR A 153 17.87 -3.21 -7.11
N PRO A 154 17.83 -4.54 -7.30
CA PRO A 154 17.59 -5.12 -8.62
C PRO A 154 16.23 -4.70 -9.20
N ALA A 155 16.25 -4.03 -10.35
CA ALA A 155 15.07 -3.63 -11.12
C ALA A 155 14.46 -4.81 -11.90
N THR A 156 14.15 -5.91 -11.21
CA THR A 156 13.61 -7.13 -11.83
C THR A 156 12.26 -7.51 -11.23
N ARG A 157 11.37 -8.08 -12.06
CA ARG A 157 10.07 -8.60 -11.58
C ARG A 157 10.24 -9.70 -10.51
N ALA A 158 11.32 -10.48 -10.60
CA ALA A 158 11.67 -11.47 -9.58
C ALA A 158 11.94 -10.83 -8.21
N PHE A 159 12.72 -9.74 -8.19
CA PHE A 159 12.95 -8.98 -6.97
C PHE A 159 11.65 -8.34 -6.45
N LEU A 160 10.85 -7.70 -7.31
CA LEU A 160 9.55 -7.16 -6.93
C LEU A 160 8.66 -8.21 -6.25
N THR A 161 8.66 -9.45 -6.76
CA THR A 161 7.89 -10.57 -6.18
C THR A 161 8.38 -11.00 -4.80
N SER A 162 9.67 -10.80 -4.51
CA SER A 162 10.21 -10.99 -3.15
C SER A 162 9.79 -9.90 -2.17
N VAL A 163 9.45 -8.71 -2.68
CA VAL A 163 8.99 -7.58 -1.87
C VAL A 163 7.48 -7.65 -1.64
N THR A 164 6.68 -7.79 -2.69
CA THR A 164 5.22 -7.85 -2.63
C THR A 164 4.71 -9.02 -3.45
N GLN A 165 3.64 -9.66 -2.96
CA GLN A 165 2.98 -10.75 -3.68
C GLN A 165 1.70 -10.29 -4.40
N ASN A 166 1.19 -9.09 -4.10
CA ASN A 166 -0.15 -8.67 -4.53
C ASN A 166 -0.16 -7.21 -4.96
N ILE A 167 -0.74 -6.96 -6.12
CA ILE A 167 -1.12 -5.64 -6.61
C ILE A 167 -2.63 -5.64 -6.82
N ILE A 168 -3.33 -4.64 -6.31
CA ILE A 168 -4.79 -4.58 -6.31
C ILE A 168 -5.24 -3.38 -7.13
N GLU A 169 -6.14 -3.60 -8.08
CA GLU A 169 -6.86 -2.56 -8.81
C GLU A 169 -8.20 -2.31 -8.14
N LEU A 170 -8.51 -1.04 -7.88
CA LEU A 170 -9.81 -0.61 -7.38
C LEU A 170 -10.64 0.01 -8.51
N ASN A 171 -11.95 -0.23 -8.47
CA ASN A 171 -12.91 0.52 -9.27
C ASN A 171 -13.13 1.95 -8.72
N GLU A 172 -13.91 2.77 -9.43
CA GLU A 172 -14.17 4.16 -9.06
C GLU A 172 -14.87 4.34 -7.70
N GLU A 173 -15.52 3.30 -7.20
CA GLU A 173 -16.23 3.29 -5.92
C GLU A 173 -15.34 2.87 -4.74
N GLY A 174 -14.09 2.45 -5.00
CA GLY A 174 -13.16 1.98 -3.96
C GLY A 174 -13.27 0.51 -3.62
N TYR A 175 -13.92 -0.28 -4.47
CA TYR A 175 -13.98 -1.72 -4.32
C TYR A 175 -12.94 -2.43 -5.19
N ILE A 176 -12.53 -3.62 -4.76
CA ILE A 176 -11.58 -4.45 -5.50
C ILE A 176 -12.20 -4.83 -6.85
N GLN A 177 -11.54 -4.40 -7.92
CA GLN A 177 -11.86 -4.77 -9.29
C GLN A 177 -11.05 -5.99 -9.73
N LYS A 178 -9.75 -6.01 -9.44
CA LYS A 178 -8.84 -7.12 -9.75
C LYS A 178 -7.75 -7.27 -8.69
N VAL A 179 -7.30 -8.50 -8.47
CA VAL A 179 -6.13 -8.82 -7.66
C VAL A 179 -5.10 -9.53 -8.53
N PHE A 180 -3.95 -8.90 -8.69
CA PHE A 180 -2.83 -9.45 -9.43
C PHE A 180 -1.88 -10.11 -8.45
N SER A 181 -1.86 -11.43 -8.44
CA SER A 181 -0.88 -12.20 -7.66
C SER A 181 0.43 -12.28 -8.42
N LEU A 182 1.54 -11.91 -7.77
CA LEU A 182 2.89 -12.05 -8.30
C LEU A 182 3.47 -13.37 -7.82
N VAL A 183 3.76 -14.28 -8.77
CA VAL A 183 4.35 -15.59 -8.48
C VAL A 183 5.71 -15.75 -9.16
N PRO A 184 6.72 -16.32 -8.47
CA PRO A 184 7.97 -16.71 -9.12
C PRO A 184 7.69 -17.80 -10.15
N THR A 185 8.18 -17.64 -11.37
CA THR A 185 8.17 -18.72 -12.37
C THR A 185 9.57 -19.28 -12.59
N LYS A 186 9.64 -20.48 -13.17
CA LYS A 186 10.89 -21.18 -13.48
C LYS A 186 11.83 -20.37 -14.40
N ASP A 187 11.28 -19.42 -15.16
CA ASP A 187 12.02 -18.55 -16.09
C ASP A 187 12.14 -17.09 -15.57
N MET A 188 11.88 -16.84 -14.28
CA MET A 188 11.90 -15.52 -13.61
C MET A 188 10.90 -14.46 -14.14
N GLY A 189 9.96 -14.85 -15.01
CA GLY A 189 8.89 -13.99 -15.51
C GLY A 189 7.61 -14.13 -14.68
N VAL A 190 7.26 -13.09 -13.91
CA VAL A 190 6.07 -13.09 -13.04
C VAL A 190 4.79 -13.24 -13.86
N VAL A 191 3.97 -14.23 -13.51
CA VAL A 191 2.60 -14.35 -14.02
C VAL A 191 1.69 -13.49 -13.16
N VAL A 192 0.93 -12.62 -13.82
CA VAL A 192 -0.23 -11.96 -13.26
C VAL A 192 -1.42 -12.89 -13.47
N LEU A 193 -1.90 -13.54 -12.40
CA LEU A 193 -3.15 -14.30 -12.49
C LEU A 193 -4.32 -13.31 -12.49
N LEU A 194 -5.09 -13.33 -13.57
CA LEU A 194 -6.34 -12.60 -13.76
C LEU A 194 -7.47 -13.59 -13.44
N ASP A 195 -8.17 -13.39 -12.32
CA ASP A 195 -9.55 -13.85 -12.21
C ASP A 195 -10.48 -12.66 -12.47
#